data_AF-A0A3D2SE85-F1
#
_entry.id   AF-A0A3D2SE85-F1
#
_cell.length_a   1.000
_cell.length_b   1.000
_cell.length_c   1.000
_cell.angle_alpha   90.00
_cell.angle_beta   90.00
_cell.angle_gamma   90.00
#
_symmetry.space_group_name_H-M   'P 1'
#
loop_
_entity.id
_entity.type
_entity.pdbx_description
1 polymer ?
#
loop_
_entity_poly.entity_id
_entity_poly.type
_entity_poly.pdbx_seq_one_letter_code
_entity_poly.pdbx_strand_id
1 'polypeptide(L)'
;MKINRCQIRLFTIGFIGYIVLSGFQKETVYMNENHLIVNDSDYFETRGLNYFVFSNIYDATFDDSKISAVEIIHHGIRTATNGDVRLNPTPGQWDKLPRFIDRKVDQKNKRIEVSLSYPEYAFDYKLVAEAKDGGLY
;
A
#
# COMPACT_ATOMS: atom_id res chain seq x y z
N MET A 1 41.92 -73.17 -11.35
CA MET A 1 40.80 -73.38 -12.31
C MET A 1 39.54 -72.86 -11.62
N LYS A 2 38.78 -71.83 -11.98
CA LYS A 2 38.62 -70.92 -13.14
C LYS A 2 38.12 -69.58 -12.57
N ILE A 3 38.53 -68.46 -13.16
CA ILE A 3 38.01 -67.11 -12.86
C ILE A 3 36.74 -66.91 -13.69
N ASN A 4 35.63 -66.43 -13.11
CA ASN A 4 34.51 -65.88 -13.89
C ASN A 4 34.27 -64.41 -13.53
N ARG A 5 34.89 -63.56 -14.36
CA ARG A 5 34.61 -62.14 -14.56
C ARG A 5 33.21 -61.98 -15.20
N CYS A 6 32.13 -61.77 -14.44
CA CYS A 6 30.85 -61.42 -15.10
C CYS A 6 29.75 -60.75 -14.24
N GLN A 7 30.04 -60.07 -13.12
CA GLN A 7 28.97 -59.42 -12.34
C GLN A 7 29.35 -58.05 -11.72
N ILE A 8 30.35 -57.34 -12.27
CA ILE A 8 30.85 -56.06 -11.69
C ILE A 8 30.49 -54.84 -12.57
N ARG A 9 29.61 -54.98 -13.57
CA ARG A 9 29.26 -53.87 -14.49
C ARG A 9 27.78 -53.50 -14.54
N LEU A 10 27.03 -53.72 -13.47
CA LEU A 10 25.61 -53.32 -13.41
C LEU A 10 25.24 -52.57 -12.12
N PHE A 11 26.09 -51.66 -11.63
CA PHE A 11 25.68 -50.79 -10.51
C PHE A 11 25.99 -49.30 -10.69
N THR A 12 26.64 -48.88 -11.77
CA THR A 12 27.14 -47.50 -11.88
C THR A 12 26.28 -46.55 -12.73
N ILE A 13 25.21 -47.03 -13.38
CA ILE A 13 24.40 -46.19 -14.29
C ILE A 13 23.04 -45.79 -13.67
N GLY A 14 22.59 -46.46 -12.60
CA GLY A 14 21.30 -46.16 -11.96
C GLY A 14 21.26 -44.93 -11.04
N PHE A 15 22.42 -44.42 -10.61
CA PHE A 15 22.48 -43.36 -9.59
C PHE A 15 22.64 -41.94 -10.15
N ILE A 16 23.19 -41.81 -11.36
CA ILE A 16 23.44 -40.48 -11.98
C ILE A 16 22.15 -39.91 -12.58
N GLY A 17 21.21 -40.75 -13.03
CA GLY A 17 19.94 -40.30 -13.61
C GLY A 17 18.95 -39.72 -12.59
N TYR A 18 19.03 -40.10 -11.32
CA TYR A 18 18.08 -39.66 -10.30
C TYR A 18 18.40 -38.26 -9.74
N ILE A 19 19.65 -37.81 -9.85
CA ILE A 19 20.09 -36.50 -9.34
C ILE A 19 19.67 -35.36 -10.27
N VAL A 20 19.42 -35.63 -11.56
CA VAL A 20 19.08 -34.58 -12.53
C VAL A 20 17.58 -34.21 -12.51
N LEU A 21 16.69 -35.07 -12.00
CA LEU A 21 15.24 -34.77 -11.96
C LEU A 21 14.77 -34.00 -10.72
N SER A 22 15.59 -33.85 -9.68
CA SER A 22 15.21 -33.13 -8.46
C SER A 22 15.64 -31.65 -8.44
N GLY A 23 16.24 -31.14 -9.52
CA GLY A 23 16.89 -29.83 -9.55
C GLY A 23 16.04 -28.62 -9.92
N PHE A 24 14.75 -28.79 -10.28
CA PHE A 24 13.87 -27.64 -10.56
C PHE A 24 13.12 -27.21 -9.29
N GLN A 25 13.85 -26.71 -8.29
CA GLN A 25 13.26 -25.87 -7.27
C GLN A 25 12.85 -24.56 -7.94
N LYS A 26 11.53 -24.34 -8.06
CA LYS A 26 10.99 -22.99 -8.30
C LYS A 26 11.47 -22.12 -7.16
N GLU A 27 12.47 -21.29 -7.38
CA GLU A 27 12.76 -20.15 -6.51
C GLU A 27 11.58 -19.19 -6.65
N THR A 28 10.60 -19.34 -5.76
CA THR A 28 9.64 -18.27 -5.51
C THR A 28 10.41 -17.16 -4.82
N VAL A 29 10.71 -16.09 -5.57
CA VAL A 29 11.16 -14.83 -4.98
C VAL A 29 10.05 -14.39 -4.03
N TYR A 30 10.29 -14.54 -2.72
CA TYR A 30 9.44 -13.94 -1.70
C TYR A 30 9.64 -12.44 -1.78
N MET A 31 8.78 -11.75 -2.53
CA MET A 31 8.65 -10.31 -2.40
C MET A 31 8.26 -10.07 -0.95
N ASN A 32 9.09 -9.33 -0.21
CA ASN A 32 8.70 -8.83 1.09
C ASN A 32 7.53 -7.87 0.83
N GLU A 33 6.30 -8.35 0.98
CA GLU A 33 5.11 -7.50 0.93
C GLU A 33 5.29 -6.44 2.01
N ASN A 34 5.60 -5.22 1.60
CA ASN A 34 5.60 -4.07 2.51
C ASN A 34 4.16 -3.92 3.01
N HIS A 35 3.88 -4.49 4.17
CA HIS A 35 2.54 -4.46 4.74
C HIS A 35 2.27 -3.05 5.26
N LEU A 36 1.38 -2.34 4.57
CA LEU A 36 0.91 -1.03 5.00
C LEU A 36 0.00 -1.22 6.22
N ILE A 37 0.39 -0.65 7.36
CA ILE A 37 -0.36 -0.67 8.62
C ILE A 37 -0.89 0.72 8.94
N VAL A 38 -1.88 0.83 9.82
CA VAL A 38 -2.19 2.10 10.48
C VAL A 38 -1.48 2.08 11.83
N ASN A 39 -0.62 3.06 12.09
CA ASN A 39 0.18 3.10 13.31
C ASN A 39 -0.54 3.80 14.47
N ASP A 40 0.13 3.86 15.63
CA ASP A 40 -0.39 4.47 16.87
C ASP A 40 -0.58 6.00 16.77
N SER A 41 -0.03 6.63 15.74
CA SER A 41 -0.25 8.05 15.42
C SER A 41 -1.35 8.23 14.35
N ASP A 42 -2.11 7.18 14.08
CA ASP A 42 -3.29 7.17 13.23
C ASP A 42 -3.04 7.54 11.77
N TYR A 43 -1.89 7.18 11.20
CA TYR A 43 -1.64 7.28 9.76
C TYR A 43 -1.12 5.97 9.19
N PHE A 44 -1.18 5.81 7.87
CA PHE A 44 -0.69 4.61 7.23
C PHE A 44 0.83 4.65 7.09
N GLU A 45 1.51 3.57 7.46
CA GLU A 45 2.96 3.48 7.45
C GLU A 45 3.43 2.13 6.93
N THR A 46 4.49 2.18 6.14
CA THR A 46 5.37 1.05 5.85
C THR A 46 6.78 1.57 5.63
N ARG A 47 7.74 0.67 5.41
CA ARG A 47 9.14 1.04 5.29
C ARG A 47 9.36 2.07 4.16
N GLY A 48 9.69 3.30 4.55
CA GLY A 48 9.99 4.40 3.64
C GLY A 48 8.78 5.13 3.05
N LEU A 49 7.55 4.82 3.49
CA LEU A 49 6.32 5.38 2.93
C LEU A 49 5.27 5.60 4.02
N ASN A 50 4.75 6.84 4.10
CA ASN A 50 3.63 7.19 4.95
C ASN A 50 2.50 7.81 4.12
N TYR A 51 1.25 7.47 4.43
CA TYR A 51 0.08 8.20 3.97
C TYR A 51 -0.64 8.84 5.14
N PHE A 52 -0.70 10.17 5.12
CA PHE A 52 -1.50 10.95 6.04
C PHE A 52 -2.85 11.22 5.39
N VAL A 53 -3.91 10.65 5.96
CA VAL A 53 -5.28 10.84 5.47
C VAL A 53 -6.00 11.75 6.46
N PHE A 54 -6.16 13.01 6.08
CA PHE A 54 -6.72 14.10 6.87
C PHE A 54 -6.10 14.21 8.27
N SER A 55 -4.77 14.04 8.35
CA SER A 55 -4.01 14.27 9.59
C SER A 55 -3.77 15.75 9.88
N ASN A 56 -3.96 16.58 8.86
CA ASN A 56 -4.09 18.02 8.98
C ASN A 56 -5.41 18.46 8.34
N ILE A 57 -5.96 19.60 8.76
CA ILE A 57 -7.18 20.19 8.19
C ILE A 57 -6.77 21.50 7.49
N TYR A 58 -7.45 21.84 6.39
CA TYR A 58 -7.25 23.15 5.76
C TYR A 58 -7.57 24.29 6.73
N ASP A 59 -6.71 25.31 6.77
CA ASP A 59 -6.99 26.56 7.47
C ASP A 59 -7.98 27.38 6.63
N ALA A 60 -9.09 27.80 7.24
CA ALA A 60 -10.11 28.64 6.61
C ALA A 60 -9.61 30.03 6.19
N THR A 61 -8.43 30.44 6.69
CA THR A 61 -7.79 31.70 6.30
C THR A 61 -7.01 31.56 4.99
N PHE A 62 -6.57 30.35 4.66
CA PHE A 62 -5.71 30.05 3.51
C PHE A 62 -6.19 28.76 2.83
N ASP A 63 -7.32 28.86 2.13
CA ASP A 63 -7.96 27.75 1.42
C ASP A 63 -7.08 27.15 0.30
N ASP A 64 -6.01 27.85 -0.09
CA ASP A 64 -5.03 27.43 -1.08
C ASP A 64 -3.81 26.70 -0.49
N SER A 65 -3.71 26.53 0.84
CA SER A 65 -2.50 26.05 1.52
C SER A 65 -1.96 24.70 1.03
N LYS A 66 -2.76 23.89 0.32
CA LYS A 66 -2.39 22.55 -0.22
C LYS A 66 -1.66 21.64 0.79
N ILE A 67 -2.07 21.66 2.07
CA ILE A 67 -1.44 20.90 3.18
C ILE A 67 -2.41 19.98 3.92
N SER A 68 -3.38 19.38 3.23
CA SER A 68 -4.39 18.50 3.83
C SER A 68 -4.90 17.49 2.78
N ALA A 69 -5.99 16.80 3.10
CA ALA A 69 -6.54 15.64 2.41
C ALA A 69 -5.62 14.41 2.49
N VAL A 70 -5.01 13.96 1.39
CA VAL A 70 -4.08 12.83 1.37
C VAL A 70 -2.67 13.31 1.09
N GLU A 71 -1.76 13.09 2.03
CA GLU A 71 -0.36 13.45 1.88
C GLU A 71 0.50 12.19 1.82
N ILE A 72 1.43 12.16 0.87
CA ILE A 72 2.36 11.03 0.67
C ILE A 72 3.76 11.48 1.05
N ILE A 73 4.32 10.82 2.06
CA ILE A 73 5.70 11.05 2.51
C ILE A 73 6.56 9.86 2.10
N HIS A 74 7.53 10.09 1.20
CA HIS A 74 8.54 9.11 0.81
C HIS A 74 9.86 9.44 1.50
N HIS A 75 10.38 8.51 2.30
CA HIS A 75 11.67 8.67 2.99
C HIS A 75 11.80 10.00 3.76
N GLY A 76 10.73 10.43 4.43
CA GLY A 76 10.68 11.69 5.19
C GLY A 76 10.42 12.94 4.35
N ILE A 77 10.24 12.82 3.03
CA ILE A 77 9.96 13.95 2.13
C ILE A 77 8.52 13.88 1.64
N ARG A 78 7.75 14.96 1.82
CA ARG A 78 6.40 15.08 1.23
C ARG A 78 6.53 15.19 -0.29
N THR A 79 5.95 14.23 -1.00
CA THR A 79 6.02 14.14 -2.48
C THR A 79 4.67 14.40 -3.15
N ALA A 80 3.57 14.20 -2.43
CA ALA A 80 2.22 14.54 -2.89
C ALA A 80 1.35 15.01 -1.73
N THR A 81 0.31 15.77 -2.06
CA THR A 81 -0.69 16.36 -1.16
C THR A 81 -2.01 16.49 -1.92
N ASN A 82 -3.09 16.91 -1.25
CA ASN A 82 -4.43 17.10 -1.80
C ASN A 82 -5.19 15.77 -1.98
N GLY A 83 -6.19 15.70 -2.87
CA GLY A 83 -6.98 14.48 -3.08
C GLY A 83 -8.35 14.50 -2.39
N ASP A 84 -8.85 15.68 -2.06
CA ASP A 84 -10.27 15.89 -1.74
C ASP A 84 -11.11 16.14 -3.01
N VAL A 85 -12.43 16.14 -2.84
CA VAL A 85 -13.38 16.40 -3.93
C VAL A 85 -13.49 17.89 -4.18
N ARG A 86 -13.40 18.30 -5.45
CA ARG A 86 -13.66 19.68 -5.91
C ARG A 86 -14.86 19.70 -6.84
N LEU A 87 -15.78 20.62 -6.59
CA LEU A 87 -17.04 20.70 -7.32
C LEU A 87 -16.99 21.62 -8.55
N ASN A 88 -16.04 22.55 -8.62
CA ASN A 88 -15.90 23.43 -9.77
C ASN A 88 -14.90 22.86 -10.80
N PRO A 89 -15.04 23.22 -12.08
CA PRO A 89 -14.08 22.86 -13.10
C PRO A 89 -12.73 23.53 -12.88
N THR A 90 -11.66 22.88 -13.36
CA THR A 90 -10.32 23.45 -13.42
C THR A 90 -10.32 24.79 -14.19
N PRO A 91 -9.52 25.81 -13.78
CA PRO A 91 -8.32 25.69 -12.95
C PRO A 91 -8.52 25.71 -11.42
N GLY A 92 -9.74 25.85 -10.89
CA GLY A 92 -10.09 25.55 -9.49
C GLY A 92 -9.27 26.24 -8.37
N GLN A 93 -8.56 27.32 -8.68
CA GLN A 93 -7.58 27.96 -7.77
C GLN A 93 -8.22 28.63 -6.55
N TRP A 94 -9.52 28.94 -6.62
CA TRP A 94 -10.31 29.59 -5.57
C TRP A 94 -11.52 28.76 -5.15
N ASP A 95 -11.46 27.44 -5.40
CA ASP A 95 -12.58 26.56 -5.11
C ASP A 95 -12.81 26.45 -3.62
N LYS A 96 -14.08 26.58 -3.23
CA LYS A 96 -14.49 26.33 -1.86
C LYS A 96 -14.01 24.95 -1.42
N LEU A 97 -13.48 24.91 -0.21
CA LEU A 97 -13.13 23.67 0.46
C LEU A 97 -14.38 23.01 1.04
N PRO A 98 -14.40 21.67 1.13
CA PRO A 98 -15.39 20.98 1.92
C PRO A 98 -15.23 21.35 3.40
N ARG A 99 -16.35 21.38 4.12
CA ARG A 99 -16.37 21.41 5.59
C ARG A 99 -15.98 20.04 6.12
N PHE A 100 -14.93 19.97 6.93
CA PHE A 100 -14.58 18.78 7.70
C PHE A 100 -15.64 18.51 8.79
N ILE A 101 -16.12 17.26 8.90
CA ILE A 101 -17.09 16.85 9.91
C ILE A 101 -16.44 15.96 10.96
N ASP A 102 -15.87 14.83 10.52
CA ASP A 102 -15.36 13.79 11.41
C ASP A 102 -14.32 12.91 10.70
N ARG A 103 -13.44 12.31 11.50
CA ARG A 103 -12.42 11.35 11.07
C ARG A 103 -12.41 10.16 12.01
N LYS A 104 -12.58 8.95 11.46
CA LYS A 104 -12.57 7.69 12.21
C LYS A 104 -11.44 6.79 11.73
N VAL A 105 -10.71 6.23 12.69
CA VAL A 105 -9.56 5.36 12.43
C VAL A 105 -9.90 3.97 12.95
N ASP A 106 -9.76 2.99 12.07
CA ASP A 106 -9.90 1.58 12.39
C ASP A 106 -8.58 0.87 12.08
N GLN A 107 -7.70 0.82 13.07
CA GLN A 107 -6.38 0.20 12.94
C GLN A 107 -6.50 -1.31 12.65
N LYS A 108 -7.51 -1.98 13.24
CA LYS A 108 -7.73 -3.42 13.08
C LYS A 108 -8.04 -3.78 11.64
N ASN A 109 -8.89 -2.97 10.99
CA ASN A 109 -9.27 -3.17 9.59
C ASN A 109 -8.41 -2.33 8.62
N LYS A 110 -7.37 -1.65 9.12
CA LYS A 110 -6.46 -0.77 8.35
C LYS A 110 -7.22 0.21 7.47
N ARG A 111 -8.12 0.97 8.09
CA ARG A 111 -9.07 1.84 7.40
C ARG A 111 -9.17 3.19 8.09
N ILE A 112 -9.24 4.26 7.31
CA ILE A 112 -9.49 5.62 7.79
C ILE A 112 -10.67 6.18 7.01
N GLU A 113 -11.69 6.65 7.73
CA GLU A 113 -12.88 7.28 7.15
C GLU A 113 -12.91 8.75 7.49
N VAL A 114 -13.20 9.58 6.50
CA VAL A 114 -13.33 11.03 6.67
C VAL A 114 -14.66 11.47 6.11
N SER A 115 -15.47 12.13 6.94
CA SER A 115 -16.77 12.67 6.55
C SER A 115 -16.65 14.18 6.31
N LEU A 116 -17.15 14.63 5.17
CA LEU A 116 -17.00 15.97 4.63
C LEU A 116 -18.33 16.45 4.04
N SER A 117 -18.54 17.76 3.99
CA SER A 117 -19.77 18.33 3.44
C SER A 117 -19.54 19.62 2.68
N TYR A 118 -20.36 19.83 1.66
CA TYR A 118 -20.61 21.08 1.00
C TYR A 118 -22.06 21.52 1.32
N PRO A 119 -22.32 22.20 2.45
CA PRO A 119 -23.68 22.47 2.91
C PRO A 119 -24.50 23.33 1.94
N GLU A 120 -23.84 24.26 1.25
CA GLU A 120 -24.48 25.10 0.22
C GLU A 120 -25.01 24.30 -0.97
N TYR A 121 -24.49 23.09 -1.17
CA TYR A 121 -24.88 22.17 -2.24
C TYR A 121 -25.68 20.97 -1.71
N ALA A 122 -25.99 20.94 -0.41
CA ALA A 122 -26.56 19.77 0.28
C ALA A 122 -25.85 18.46 -0.08
N PHE A 123 -24.51 18.53 -0.22
CA PHE A 123 -23.69 17.42 -0.67
C PHE A 123 -22.77 16.95 0.45
N ASP A 124 -23.14 15.83 1.06
CA ASP A 124 -22.33 15.14 2.06
C ASP A 124 -21.64 13.93 1.43
N TYR A 125 -20.36 13.73 1.76
CA TYR A 125 -19.61 12.60 1.23
C TYR A 125 -18.61 12.07 2.24
N LYS A 126 -18.17 10.84 1.99
CA LYS A 126 -17.17 10.15 2.80
C LYS A 126 -16.02 9.68 1.92
N LEU A 127 -14.80 10.00 2.34
CA LEU A 127 -13.58 9.40 1.82
C LEU A 127 -13.20 8.23 2.72
N VAL A 128 -12.92 7.09 2.11
CA VAL A 128 -12.47 5.88 2.81
C VAL A 128 -11.13 5.50 2.21
N ALA A 129 -10.10 5.49 3.05
CA ALA A 129 -8.78 5.00 2.70
C ALA A 129 -8.58 3.64 3.35
N GLU A 130 -8.20 2.62 2.59
CA GLU A 130 -8.02 1.25 3.08
C GLU A 130 -6.74 0.62 2.53
N ALA A 131 -5.96 -0.02 3.40
CA ALA A 131 -4.74 -0.72 2.99
C ALA A 131 -5.03 -2.16 2.53
N LYS A 132 -4.87 -2.42 1.23
CA LYS A 132 -5.05 -3.74 0.59
C LYS A 132 -3.92 -4.05 -0.37
N ASP A 133 -3.56 -5.32 -0.55
CA ASP A 133 -2.60 -5.77 -1.58
C ASP A 133 -1.28 -4.97 -1.63
N GLY A 134 -0.81 -4.48 -0.48
CA GLY A 134 0.39 -3.65 -0.34
C GLY A 134 0.25 -2.18 -0.74
N GLY A 135 -0.95 -1.72 -1.11
CA GLY A 135 -1.25 -0.33 -1.49
C GLY A 135 -2.37 0.31 -0.68
N LEU A 136 -2.62 1.59 -0.96
CA LEU A 136 -3.72 2.38 -0.42
C LEU A 136 -4.82 2.54 -1.49
N TYR A 137 -6.07 2.25 -1.11
CA TYR A 137 -7.26 2.36 -1.96
C TYR A 137 -8.25 3.36 -1.37
#